data_AF-A0A4V1UMY0-F1
#
_entry.id   AF-A0A4V1UMY0-F1
#
_cell.length_a   1.000
_cell.length_b   1.000
_cell.length_c   1.000
_cell.angle_alpha   90.00
_cell.angle_beta   90.00
_cell.angle_gamma   90.00
#
_symmetry.space_group_name_H-M   'P 1'
#
loop_
_entity.id
_entity.type
_entity.pdbx_description
1 polymer ?
#
loop_
_entity_poly.entity_id
_entity_poly.type
_entity_poly.pdbx_seq_one_letter_code
_entity_poly.pdbx_strand_id
1 'polypeptide(L)' 'MLIERILCDFEVDLPGDLLIAACPQLVPLTDAGLVRVDGTHLTVTESGRPYARNIAACFDPQFDHSPGRHSLAV' A
#
# COMPACT_ATOMS: atom_id res chain seq x y z
N MET A 1 -7.64 9.46 1.69
CA MET A 1 -7.67 8.27 0.80
C MET A 1 -6.33 7.56 0.91
N LEU A 2 -6.31 6.22 0.98
CA LEU A 2 -5.08 5.42 1.16
C LEU A 2 -4.01 5.74 0.10
N ILE A 3 -4.44 5.85 -1.16
CA ILE A 3 -3.59 6.16 -2.32
C ILE A 3 -2.94 7.53 -2.20
N GLU A 4 -3.69 8.54 -1.73
CA GLU A 4 -3.13 9.89 -1.57
C GLU A 4 -1.99 9.91 -0.55
N ARG A 5 -2.10 9.13 0.54
CA ARG A 5 -1.06 9.03 1.56
C ARG A 5 0.20 8.38 1.01
N ILE A 6 0.06 7.32 0.22
CA ILE A 6 1.21 6.68 -0.45
C ILE A 6 1.87 7.65 -1.46
N LEU A 7 1.10 8.48 -2.15
CA LEU A 7 1.61 9.41 -3.16
C LEU A 7 2.22 10.71 -2.57
N CYS A 8 1.64 11.24 -1.50
CA CYS A 8 2.02 12.53 -0.91
C CYS A 8 2.89 12.37 0.34
N ASP A 9 2.49 11.47 1.24
CA ASP A 9 3.17 11.24 2.52
C ASP A 9 4.26 10.17 2.40
N PHE A 10 4.17 9.29 1.37
CA PHE A 10 5.08 8.15 1.17
C PHE A 10 5.07 7.15 2.34
N GLU A 11 4.10 7.24 3.23
CA GLU A 11 3.94 6.36 4.37
C GLU A 11 2.46 6.17 4.70
N VAL A 12 2.09 4.98 5.17
CA VAL A 12 0.71 4.68 5.52
C VAL A 12 0.58 3.47 6.46
N ASP A 13 -0.31 3.59 7.44
CA ASP A 13 -0.74 2.46 8.26
C ASP A 13 -1.83 1.64 7.54
N LEU A 14 -1.61 0.34 7.45
CA LEU A 14 -2.47 -0.61 6.77
C LEU A 14 -2.98 -1.66 7.76
N PRO A 15 -4.25 -2.07 7.67
CA PRO A 15 -4.72 -3.21 8.45
C PRO A 15 -3.98 -4.48 8.03
N GLY A 16 -3.70 -5.36 9.00
CA GLY A 16 -2.86 -6.54 8.78
C GLY A 16 -3.39 -7.48 7.70
N ASP A 17 -4.71 -7.62 7.57
CA ASP A 17 -5.34 -8.42 6.52
C ASP A 17 -5.06 -7.86 5.11
N LEU A 18 -5.08 -6.54 4.93
CA LEU A 18 -4.75 -5.89 3.67
C LEU A 18 -3.26 -6.05 3.32
N LEU A 19 -2.38 -5.95 4.32
CA LEU A 19 -0.95 -6.21 4.16
C LEU A 19 -0.66 -7.66 3.75
N ILE A 20 -1.34 -8.62 4.38
CA ILE A 20 -1.22 -10.04 4.03
C ILE A 20 -1.70 -10.27 2.59
N ALA A 21 -2.81 -9.66 2.18
CA ALA A 21 -3.33 -9.75 0.82
C ALA A 21 -2.38 -9.12 -0.21
N ALA A 22 -1.75 -7.99 0.11
CA ALA A 22 -0.78 -7.30 -0.76
C ALA A 22 0.64 -7.90 -0.70
N CYS A 23 0.93 -8.75 0.29
CA CYS A 23 2.24 -9.38 0.53
C CYS A 23 2.90 -9.95 -0.73
N PRO A 24 2.24 -10.77 -1.59
CA PRO A 24 2.87 -11.31 -2.80
C PRO A 24 3.35 -10.23 -3.78
N GLN A 25 2.69 -9.06 -3.84
CA GLN A 25 3.14 -7.94 -4.65
C GLN A 25 4.19 -7.07 -3.93
N LEU A 26 4.15 -7.01 -2.59
CA LEU A 26 5.09 -6.23 -1.78
C LEU A 26 6.46 -6.90 -1.62
N VAL A 27 6.53 -8.23 -1.62
CA VAL A 27 7.80 -8.98 -1.48
C VAL A 27 8.87 -8.51 -2.48
N PRO A 28 8.64 -8.48 -3.80
CA PRO A 28 9.65 -8.02 -4.75
C PRO A 28 9.98 -6.53 -4.59
N LEU A 29 9.01 -5.70 -4.17
CA LEU A 29 9.24 -4.27 -3.92
C LEU A 29 10.08 -4.04 -2.66
N THR A 30 9.92 -4.89 -1.65
CA THR A 30 10.69 -4.87 -0.40
C THR A 30 12.11 -5.37 -0.64
N ASP A 31 12.25 -6.46 -1.41
CA ASP A 31 13.56 -7.02 -1.82
C ASP A 31 14.36 -6.01 -2.66
N ALA A 32 13.68 -5.28 -3.54
CA ALA A 32 14.27 -4.18 -4.31
C ALA A 32 14.55 -2.90 -3.48
N GLY A 33 14.21 -2.88 -2.20
CA GLY A 33 14.40 -1.72 -1.32
C GLY A 33 13.54 -0.51 -1.66
N LEU A 34 12.41 -0.70 -2.37
CA LEU A 34 11.48 0.36 -2.79
C LEU A 34 10.43 0.67 -1.71
N VAL A 35 10.09 -0.34 -0.91
CA VAL A 35 9.18 -0.20 0.23
C VAL A 35 9.77 -0.89 1.45
N ARG A 36 9.37 -0.43 2.63
CA ARG A 36 9.69 -1.01 3.91
C ARG A 36 8.39 -1.21 4.67
N VAL A 37 8.26 -2.35 5.34
CA VAL A 37 7.08 -2.67 6.15
C VAL A 37 7.53 -2.96 7.57
N ASP A 38 7.07 -2.15 8.53
CA ASP A 38 7.30 -2.30 9.96
C ASP A 38 5.97 -2.61 10.64
N GLY A 39 5.69 -3.89 10.87
CA GLY A 39 4.41 -4.33 11.43
C GLY A 39 3.26 -4.01 10.49
N THR A 40 2.43 -3.03 10.85
CA THR A 40 1.31 -2.53 10.05
C THR A 40 1.62 -1.25 9.27
N HIS A 41 2.83 -0.70 9.45
CA HIS A 41 3.22 0.55 8.84
C HIS A 41 4.03 0.29 7.57
N LEU A 42 3.61 0.85 6.44
CA LEU A 42 4.33 0.79 5.18
C LEU A 42 4.95 2.14 4.87
N THR A 43 6.22 2.14 4.49
CA THR A 43 6.95 3.33 4.06
C THR A 43 7.55 3.09 2.68
N VAL A 44 7.33 4.02 1.75
CA VAL A 44 8.00 4.09 0.45
C VAL A 44 9.36 4.73 0.66
N THR A 45 10.42 4.02 0.29
CA THR A 45 11.79 4.52 0.42
C THR A 45 12.05 5.62 -0.62
N GLU A 46 13.15 6.36 -0.48
CA GLU A 46 13.54 7.37 -1.49
C GLU A 46 13.66 6.77 -2.90
N SER A 47 14.19 5.56 -3.02
CA SER A 47 14.27 4.82 -4.29
C SER A 47 12.90 4.39 -4.82
N GLY A 48 11.93 4.19 -3.94
CA GLY A 48 10.55 3.81 -4.28
C GLY A 48 9.66 4.97 -4.71
N ARG A 49 9.96 6.21 -4.33
CA ARG A 49 9.14 7.40 -4.66
C ARG A 49 8.78 7.56 -6.14
N PRO A 50 9.69 7.38 -7.12
CA PRO A 50 9.32 7.43 -8.54
C PRO A 50 8.30 6.35 -8.95
N TYR A 51 8.18 5.29 -8.16
CA TYR A 51 7.24 4.18 -8.35
C TYR A 51 6.04 4.25 -7.42
N ALA A 52 5.85 5.33 -6.64
CA ALA A 52 4.79 5.45 -5.64
C ALA A 52 3.39 5.16 -6.21
N ARG A 53 3.13 5.51 -7.48
CA ARG A 53 1.86 5.20 -8.15
C ARG A 53 1.66 3.70 -8.41
N ASN A 54 2.72 2.97 -8.76
CA ASN A 54 2.67 1.52 -8.93
C ASN A 54 2.52 0.82 -7.57
N ILE A 55 3.21 1.33 -6.55
CA ILE A 55 3.08 0.83 -5.17
C ILE A 55 1.65 1.05 -4.65
N ALA A 56 1.08 2.22 -4.87
CA ALA A 56 -0.30 2.52 -4.47
C ALA A 56 -1.33 1.65 -5.19
N ALA A 57 -1.07 1.27 -6.45
CA ALA A 57 -1.96 0.39 -7.22
C ALA A 57 -2.07 -1.03 -6.61
N CYS A 58 -1.08 -1.48 -5.84
CA CYS A 58 -1.18 -2.75 -5.09
C CYS A 58 -2.28 -2.74 -4.02
N PHE A 59 -2.78 -1.56 -3.65
CA PHE A 59 -3.79 -1.36 -2.63
C PHE A 59 -5.07 -0.71 -3.17
N ASP A 60 -5.16 -0.50 -4.48
CA ASP A 60 -6.30 0.15 -5.10
C ASP A 60 -7.40 -0.88 -5.43
N PRO A 61 -8.58 -0.80 -4.78
CA PRO A 61 -9.66 -1.76 -4.99
C PRO A 61 -10.33 -1.65 -6.38
N GLN A 62 -9.94 -0.68 -7.21
CA GLN A 62 -10.48 -0.53 -8.57
C GLN A 62 -10.01 -1.67 -9.49
N PHE A 63 -8.98 -2.42 -9.09
CA PHE A 63 -8.41 -3.51 -9.87
C PHE A 63 -8.89 -4.92 -9.46
N ASP A 64 -9.68 -5.07 -8.40
CA ASP A 64 -10.28 -6.35 -8.01
C ASP A 64 -11.79 -6.21 -7.78
N HIS A 65 -12.56 -6.90 -8.62
CA HIS A 65 -14.02 -6.93 -8.58
C HIS A 65 -14.47 -7.73 -7.34
N SER A 66 -14.50 -7.11 -6.16
CA SER A 66 -15.19 -7.67 -4.99
C SER A 66 -15.70 -6.55 -4.04
N PRO A 67 -17.02 -6.46 -3.80
CA PRO A 67 -17.61 -5.41 -2.97
C PRO A 67 -17.44 -5.76 -1.50
N GLY A 68 -16.53 -5.07 -0.81
CA GLY A 68 -16.15 -5.45 0.55
C GLY A 68 -15.82 -4.29 1.48
N ARG A 69 -16.88 -3.70 2.06
CA ARG A 69 -16.95 -3.07 3.39
C ARG A 69 -16.41 -1.64 3.61
N HIS A 70 -17.39 -0.73 3.61
CA HIS A 70 -17.78 0.08 4.78
C HIS A 70 -16.83 1.19 5.25
N SER A 71 -16.77 2.27 4.47
CA SER A 71 -16.59 3.61 5.05
C SER A 71 -17.93 4.08 5.64
N LEU A 72 -18.29 3.57 6.82
CA LEU A 72 -19.12 4.36 7.73
C LEU A 72 -18.20 5.43 8.32
N ALA A 73 -18.26 6.63 7.77
CA ALA A 73 -18.01 7.81 8.56
C ALA A 73 -19.36 8.19 9.21
N VAL A 74 -19.35 8.33 10.54
CA VAL A 74 -20.44 8.86 11.37
C VAL A 74 -20.72 10.32 11.05
#